data_AF-A0A0L8AGW4-F1
#
_entry.id   AF-A0A0L8AGW4-F1
#
_cell.length_a   1.000
_cell.length_b   1.000
_cell.length_c   1.000
_cell.angle_alpha   90.00
_cell.angle_beta   90.00
_cell.angle_gamma   90.00
#
_symmetry.space_group_name_H-M   'P 1'
#
loop_
_entity.id
_entity.type
_entity.pdbx_description
1 polymer ?
#
loop_
_entity_poly.entity_id
_entity_poly.type
_entity_poly.pdbx_seq_one_letter_code
_entity_poly.pdbx_strand_id
1 'polypeptide(L)'
;MKYISKIILLFIVLAISSCNEEYLETAPTDQLGADEVLSTIVNQRAALEGIHRYMYGSGGSQDEAGGYGDHLINYDFLGQDVVNPQRGSGWFIAVHQWLEHRSNTSSLVNQTYNFYYTIIVNANNIINSIDNVEGSDDEKNNIKGQAYFYRAFGHYMLVQLYA
;
A
#
# COMPACT_ATOMS: atom_id res chain seq x y z
N MET A 1 -14.78 -47.15 41.33
CA MET A 1 -14.71 -45.73 41.77
C MET A 1 -13.28 -45.18 41.93
N LYS A 2 -12.27 -45.95 42.38
CA LYS A 2 -10.87 -45.47 42.55
C LYS A 2 -10.17 -44.98 41.27
N TYR A 3 -10.59 -45.43 40.09
CA TYR A 3 -10.00 -45.02 38.80
C TYR A 3 -10.66 -43.79 38.17
N ILE A 4 -11.93 -43.53 38.50
CA ILE A 4 -12.69 -42.38 37.98
C ILE A 4 -12.09 -41.06 38.52
N SER A 5 -11.73 -41.03 39.81
CA SER A 5 -11.04 -39.88 40.41
C SER A 5 -9.67 -39.60 39.76
N LYS A 6 -8.94 -40.65 39.34
CA LYS A 6 -7.65 -40.48 38.63
C LYS A 6 -7.82 -39.96 37.20
N ILE A 7 -8.87 -40.39 36.50
CA ILE A 7 -9.21 -39.89 35.16
C ILE A 7 -9.65 -38.43 35.22
N ILE A 8 -10.45 -38.05 36.22
CA ILE A 8 -10.86 -36.65 36.44
C ILE A 8 -9.64 -35.77 36.74
N LEU A 9 -8.72 -36.25 37.59
CA LEU A 9 -7.50 -35.51 37.90
C LEU A 9 -6.60 -35.32 36.67
N LEU A 10 -6.49 -36.33 35.80
CA LEU A 10 -5.75 -36.23 34.54
C LEU A 10 -6.37 -35.22 33.57
N PHE A 11 -7.71 -35.20 33.48
CA PHE A 11 -8.43 -34.23 32.65
C PHE A 11 -8.29 -32.80 33.17
N ILE A 12 -8.25 -32.61 34.49
CA ILE A 12 -7.99 -31.31 35.11
C ILE A 12 -6.58 -30.84 34.78
N VAL A 13 -5.56 -31.71 34.90
CA VAL A 13 -4.16 -31.37 34.56
C VAL A 13 -4.00 -31.01 33.08
N LEU A 14 -4.71 -31.70 32.18
CA LEU A 14 -4.73 -31.39 30.74
C LEU A 14 -5.48 -30.08 30.41
N ALA A 15 -6.44 -29.68 31.23
CA ALA A 15 -7.18 -28.43 31.05
C ALA A 15 -6.37 -27.19 31.48
N ILE A 16 -5.43 -27.34 32.42
CA ILE A 16 -4.52 -26.26 32.85
C ILE A 16 -3.29 -26.12 31.95
N SER A 17 -3.05 -27.07 31.04
CA SER A 17 -2.01 -26.98 30.01
C SER A 17 -2.50 -26.35 28.70
N SER A 18 -3.62 -25.62 28.72
CA SER A 18 -4.01 -24.80 27.56
C SER A 18 -2.88 -23.85 27.19
N CYS A 19 -2.57 -23.73 25.91
CA CYS A 19 -1.51 -22.85 25.42
C CYS A 19 -1.72 -21.43 25.97
N ASN A 20 -0.64 -20.85 26.51
CA ASN A 20 -0.66 -19.48 27.00
C ASN A 20 -1.03 -18.53 25.85
N GLU A 21 -1.79 -17.46 26.12
CA GLU A 21 -2.21 -16.50 25.08
C GLU A 21 -1.00 -15.92 24.34
N GLU A 22 0.13 -15.78 25.03
CA GLU A 22 1.41 -15.34 24.49
C GLU A 22 1.98 -16.24 23.37
N TYR A 23 1.54 -17.50 23.26
CA TYR A 23 1.89 -18.38 22.12
C TYR A 23 1.13 -18.00 20.84
N LEU A 24 -0.03 -17.37 20.96
CA LEU A 24 -0.83 -16.90 19.82
C LEU A 24 -0.38 -15.51 19.34
N GLU A 25 0.30 -14.75 20.20
CA GLU A 25 0.92 -13.47 19.86
C GLU A 25 2.22 -13.70 19.08
N THR A 26 2.08 -13.92 17.77
CA THR A 26 3.22 -14.08 16.87
C THR A 26 3.59 -12.74 16.23
N ALA A 27 4.72 -12.18 16.65
CA ALA A 27 5.31 -11.04 15.94
C ALA A 27 5.98 -11.54 14.64
N PRO A 28 5.87 -10.81 13.52
CA PRO A 28 6.60 -11.15 12.31
C PRO A 28 8.12 -11.09 12.55
N THR A 29 8.86 -12.10 12.12
CA THR A 29 10.33 -12.15 12.31
C THR A 29 11.09 -11.28 11.32
N ASP A 30 10.53 -11.11 10.12
CA ASP A 30 11.18 -10.42 8.99
C ASP A 30 10.46 -9.12 8.59
N GLN A 31 9.43 -8.73 9.34
CA GLN A 31 8.65 -7.52 9.11
C GLN A 31 8.37 -6.82 10.43
N LEU A 32 8.17 -5.50 10.39
CA LEU A 32 7.71 -4.76 11.57
C LEU A 32 6.25 -5.13 11.86
N GLY A 33 5.93 -5.35 13.14
CA GLY A 33 4.54 -5.52 13.58
C GLY A 33 3.73 -4.24 13.32
N ALA A 34 2.43 -4.38 13.06
CA ALA A 34 1.56 -3.26 12.66
C ALA A 34 1.65 -2.05 13.60
N ASP A 35 1.81 -2.29 14.91
CA ASP A 35 1.93 -1.27 15.94
C ASP A 35 3.29 -0.53 15.95
N GLU A 36 4.33 -1.14 15.36
CA GLU A 36 5.70 -0.58 15.31
C GLU A 36 5.99 0.14 13.99
N VAL A 37 5.23 -0.13 12.93
CA VAL A 37 5.51 0.35 11.56
C VAL A 37 5.62 1.88 11.47
N LEU A 38 4.97 2.62 12.37
CA LEU A 38 4.98 4.10 12.38
C LEU A 38 5.34 4.70 13.76
N SER A 39 5.89 3.89 14.67
CA SER A 39 6.07 4.28 16.08
C SER A 39 7.26 5.21 16.35
N THR A 40 8.19 5.35 15.40
CA THR A 40 9.39 6.19 15.54
C THR A 40 9.54 7.15 14.37
N ILE A 41 10.26 8.26 14.56
CA ILE A 41 10.53 9.22 13.48
C ILE A 41 11.30 8.59 12.31
N VAL A 42 12.16 7.61 12.61
CA VAL A 42 12.89 6.83 11.59
C VAL A 42 11.91 6.01 10.75
N ASN A 43 10.95 5.34 11.40
CA ASN A 43 9.94 4.54 10.71
C ASN A 43 8.98 5.41 9.90
N GLN A 44 8.59 6.58 10.41
CA GLN A 44 7.80 7.58 9.68
C GLN A 44 8.51 8.04 8.39
N ARG A 45 9.81 8.33 8.48
CA ARG A 45 10.62 8.65 7.31
C ARG A 45 10.71 7.48 6.35
N ALA A 46 10.94 6.26 6.83
CA ALA A 46 10.96 5.07 5.98
C ALA A 46 9.63 4.85 5.25
N ALA A 47 8.49 5.10 5.92
CA ALA A 47 7.18 5.04 5.29
C ALA A 47 7.03 6.10 4.19
N LEU A 48 7.50 7.33 4.44
CA LEU A 48 7.53 8.39 3.42
C LEU A 48 8.40 7.99 2.21
N GLU A 49 9.59 7.44 2.45
CA GLU A 49 10.45 6.90 1.39
C GLU A 49 9.79 5.74 0.63
N GLY A 50 8.92 4.98 1.30
CA GLY A 50 8.04 4.01 0.66
C GLY A 50 7.11 4.62 -0.36
N ILE A 51 6.50 5.79 -0.06
CA ILE A 51 5.69 6.55 -1.02
C ILE A 51 6.55 7.05 -2.18
N HIS A 52 7.72 7.63 -1.89
CA HIS A 52 8.68 8.06 -2.91
C HIS A 52 9.02 6.91 -3.86
N ARG A 53 9.37 5.74 -3.33
CA ARG A 53 9.68 4.55 -4.11
C ARG A 53 8.49 4.07 -4.94
N TYR A 54 7.29 4.10 -4.37
CA TYR A 54 6.06 3.69 -5.06
C TYR A 54 5.78 4.53 -6.31
N MET A 55 6.20 5.81 -6.32
CA MET A 55 6.14 6.65 -7.53
C MET A 55 7.01 6.15 -8.68
N TYR A 56 8.08 5.41 -8.40
CA TYR A 56 8.97 4.83 -9.43
C TYR A 56 8.64 3.37 -9.73
N GLY A 57 8.01 2.67 -8.78
CA GLY A 57 7.51 1.33 -9.01
C GLY A 57 6.91 0.68 -7.78
N SER A 58 5.87 -0.12 -8.03
CA SER A 58 5.10 -0.84 -7.00
C SER A 58 5.72 -2.18 -6.59
N GLY A 59 6.75 -2.65 -7.31
CA GLY A 59 7.36 -3.96 -7.11
C GLY A 59 6.49 -5.08 -7.71
N GLY A 60 6.83 -5.50 -8.94
CA GLY A 60 6.11 -6.53 -9.71
C GLY A 60 6.86 -6.87 -11.00
N SER A 61 6.36 -7.85 -11.76
CA SER A 61 6.87 -8.15 -13.11
C SER A 61 6.58 -7.00 -14.10
N GLN A 62 7.35 -6.97 -15.19
CA GLN A 62 7.53 -5.88 -16.16
C GLN A 62 6.29 -5.20 -16.73
N ASP A 63 5.09 -5.73 -16.50
CA ASP A 63 3.95 -5.42 -17.33
C ASP A 63 3.28 -4.08 -16.97
N GLU A 64 3.21 -3.69 -15.69
CA GLU A 64 2.48 -2.47 -15.27
C GLU A 64 3.03 -1.85 -13.96
N ALA A 65 4.26 -2.21 -13.57
CA ALA A 65 4.85 -1.84 -12.27
C ALA A 65 5.75 -0.58 -12.31
N GLY A 66 5.63 0.25 -13.36
CA GLY A 66 6.48 1.43 -13.61
C GLY A 66 6.17 2.66 -12.76
N GLY A 67 5.31 2.52 -11.75
CA GLY A 67 4.87 3.62 -10.90
C GLY A 67 4.14 4.71 -11.69
N TYR A 68 4.38 5.97 -11.33
CA TYR A 68 3.74 7.10 -11.99
C TYR A 68 4.16 7.28 -13.46
N GLY A 69 5.36 6.83 -13.82
CA GLY A 69 5.85 6.90 -15.20
C GLY A 69 4.98 6.11 -16.18
N ASP A 70 4.48 4.94 -15.77
CA ASP A 70 3.55 4.16 -16.59
C ASP A 70 2.23 4.89 -16.81
N HIS A 71 1.68 5.51 -15.77
CA HIS A 71 0.47 6.32 -15.88
C HIS A 71 0.64 7.50 -16.85
N LEU A 72 1.79 8.18 -16.82
CA LEU A 72 2.08 9.28 -17.77
C LEU A 72 2.08 8.80 -19.22
N ILE A 73 2.67 7.64 -19.51
CA ILE A 73 2.67 7.05 -20.85
C ILE A 73 1.22 6.74 -21.29
N ASN A 74 0.42 6.13 -20.40
CA ASN A 74 -0.99 5.87 -20.68
C ASN A 74 -1.77 7.17 -21.00
N TYR A 75 -1.49 8.26 -20.29
CA TYR A 75 -2.12 9.55 -20.55
C TYR A 75 -1.73 10.14 -21.92
N ASP A 76 -0.47 10.01 -22.33
CA ASP A 76 -0.02 10.42 -23.67
C ASP A 76 -0.71 9.61 -24.78
N PHE A 77 -0.91 8.29 -24.58
CA PHE A 77 -1.64 7.44 -25.52
C PHE A 77 -3.14 7.73 -25.59
N LEU A 78 -3.73 8.27 -24.51
CA LEU A 78 -5.08 8.82 -24.51
C LEU A 78 -5.12 10.24 -25.12
N GLY A 79 -3.99 10.84 -25.42
CA GLY A 79 -3.89 12.07 -26.20
C GLY A 79 -4.06 11.83 -27.72
N GLN A 80 -3.71 12.85 -28.50
CA GLN A 80 -3.74 12.79 -29.97
C GLN A 80 -2.35 12.95 -30.62
N ASP A 81 -1.32 13.22 -29.81
CA ASP A 81 0.04 13.50 -30.30
C ASP A 81 0.87 12.22 -30.50
N VAL A 82 0.51 11.14 -29.82
CA VAL A 82 1.16 9.83 -29.96
C VAL A 82 0.35 8.96 -30.92
N VAL A 83 0.94 8.65 -32.08
CA VAL A 83 0.37 7.72 -33.07
C VAL A 83 1.09 6.38 -32.95
N ASN A 84 0.32 5.30 -32.80
CA ASN A 84 0.86 3.94 -32.82
C ASN A 84 0.51 3.23 -34.14
N PRO A 85 1.31 3.42 -35.22
CA PRO A 85 0.94 2.98 -36.57
C PRO A 85 1.08 1.47 -36.78
N GLN A 86 1.75 0.75 -35.88
CA GLN A 86 2.01 -0.68 -35.99
C GLN A 86 1.65 -1.40 -34.70
N ARG A 87 1.06 -2.59 -34.79
CA ARG A 87 0.66 -3.35 -33.58
C ARG A 87 1.84 -3.90 -32.75
N GLY A 88 3.08 -3.83 -33.24
CA GLY A 88 4.31 -4.06 -32.46
C GLY A 88 4.21 -5.12 -31.35
N SER A 89 4.57 -4.73 -30.13
CA SER A 89 4.59 -5.55 -28.91
C SER A 89 3.22 -5.75 -28.23
N GLY A 90 2.13 -5.18 -28.76
CA GLY A 90 0.81 -5.23 -28.12
C GLY A 90 0.56 -4.15 -27.05
N TRP A 91 1.62 -3.59 -26.45
CA TRP A 91 1.55 -2.58 -25.39
C TRP A 91 0.78 -1.31 -25.79
N PHE A 92 -0.03 -0.80 -24.86
CA PHE A 92 -0.81 0.44 -24.96
C PHE A 92 -1.77 0.54 -26.15
N ILE A 93 -1.97 -0.52 -26.95
CA ILE A 93 -2.84 -0.49 -28.13
C ILE A 93 -4.28 -0.22 -27.73
N ALA A 94 -4.79 -0.94 -26.73
CA ALA A 94 -6.17 -0.78 -26.30
C ALA A 94 -6.41 0.59 -25.62
N VAL A 95 -5.38 1.16 -25.01
CA VAL A 95 -5.38 2.53 -24.48
C VAL A 95 -5.45 3.55 -25.62
N HIS A 96 -4.57 3.42 -26.62
CA HIS A 96 -4.57 4.25 -27.84
C HIS A 96 -5.88 4.15 -28.64
N GLN A 97 -6.53 2.99 -28.63
CA GLN A 97 -7.83 2.75 -29.26
C GLN A 97 -9.02 3.25 -28.41
N TRP A 98 -8.75 3.88 -27.27
CA TRP A 98 -9.77 4.39 -26.36
C TRP A 98 -10.70 3.32 -25.77
N LEU A 99 -10.18 2.11 -25.55
CA LEU A 99 -10.98 0.97 -25.06
C LEU A 99 -10.85 0.77 -23.54
N GLU A 100 -9.64 0.78 -22.99
CA GLU A 100 -9.43 0.35 -21.60
C GLU A 100 -10.05 1.28 -20.56
N HIS A 101 -9.86 2.60 -20.69
CA HIS A 101 -10.39 3.59 -19.74
C HIS A 101 -11.93 3.63 -19.68
N ARG A 102 -12.62 2.98 -20.63
CA ARG A 102 -14.09 2.93 -20.70
C ARG A 102 -14.68 1.68 -20.04
N SER A 103 -13.84 0.71 -19.68
CA SER A 103 -14.26 -0.50 -19.01
C SER A 103 -13.87 -0.45 -17.54
N ASN A 104 -14.84 -0.55 -16.63
CA ASN A 104 -14.57 -0.61 -15.19
C ASN A 104 -13.86 -1.91 -14.75
N THR A 105 -13.77 -2.91 -15.63
CA THR A 105 -13.05 -4.16 -15.41
C THR A 105 -11.68 -4.20 -16.08
N SER A 106 -11.21 -3.11 -16.72
CA SER A 106 -9.88 -3.07 -17.32
C SER A 106 -8.77 -3.01 -16.26
N SER A 107 -7.59 -3.52 -16.62
CA SER A 107 -6.40 -3.39 -15.75
C SER A 107 -6.08 -1.93 -15.53
N LEU A 108 -6.05 -1.11 -16.60
CA LEU A 108 -5.75 0.32 -16.49
C LEU A 108 -6.61 1.04 -15.44
N VAL A 109 -7.93 0.85 -15.47
CA VAL A 109 -8.84 1.54 -14.52
C VAL A 109 -8.59 1.06 -13.09
N ASN A 110 -8.47 -0.25 -12.89
CA ASN A 110 -8.23 -0.83 -11.58
C ASN A 110 -6.88 -0.35 -10.98
N GLN A 111 -5.81 -0.44 -11.78
CA GLN A 111 -4.47 -0.08 -11.39
C GLN A 111 -4.34 1.42 -11.12
N THR A 112 -4.89 2.26 -12.00
CA THR A 112 -4.87 3.73 -11.82
C THR A 112 -5.60 4.16 -10.55
N TYR A 113 -6.78 3.59 -10.29
CA TYR A 113 -7.53 3.88 -9.07
C TYR A 113 -6.73 3.45 -7.83
N ASN A 114 -6.24 2.22 -7.82
CA ASN A 114 -5.48 1.66 -6.69
C ASN A 114 -4.19 2.45 -6.44
N PHE A 115 -3.46 2.83 -7.48
CA PHE A 115 -2.21 3.60 -7.36
C PHE A 115 -2.41 4.88 -6.54
N TYR A 116 -3.38 5.72 -6.91
CA TYR A 116 -3.61 6.97 -6.20
C TYR A 116 -4.19 6.76 -4.79
N TYR A 117 -5.10 5.80 -4.61
CA TYR A 117 -5.64 5.52 -3.28
C TYR A 117 -4.60 4.89 -2.34
N THR A 118 -3.67 4.08 -2.85
CA THR A 118 -2.52 3.58 -2.07
C THR A 118 -1.64 4.73 -1.61
N ILE A 119 -1.32 5.69 -2.47
CA ILE A 119 -0.56 6.91 -2.08
C ILE A 119 -1.32 7.68 -0.98
N ILE A 120 -2.62 7.91 -1.17
CA ILE A 120 -3.46 8.66 -0.22
C ILE A 120 -3.51 7.98 1.15
N VAL A 121 -3.70 6.66 1.19
CA VAL A 121 -3.76 5.89 2.45
C VAL A 121 -2.42 5.95 3.18
N ASN A 122 -1.31 5.72 2.48
CA ASN A 122 0.02 5.80 3.11
C ASN A 122 0.33 7.21 3.64
N ALA A 123 0.00 8.24 2.87
CA ALA A 123 0.14 9.63 3.31
C ALA A 123 -0.71 9.92 4.56
N ASN A 124 -1.97 9.46 4.58
CA ASN A 124 -2.86 9.62 5.73
C ASN A 124 -2.32 8.92 6.98
N ASN A 125 -1.76 7.72 6.83
CA ASN A 125 -1.16 7.00 7.96
C ASN A 125 -0.04 7.81 8.61
N ILE A 126 0.87 8.40 7.82
CA ILE A 126 1.93 9.29 8.31
C ILE A 126 1.34 10.52 8.99
N ILE A 127 0.42 11.24 8.31
CA ILE A 127 -0.20 12.48 8.82
C ILE A 127 -0.87 12.26 10.17
N ASN A 128 -1.54 11.12 10.36
CA ASN A 128 -2.32 10.82 11.56
C ASN A 128 -1.45 10.35 12.75
N SER A 129 -0.21 9.92 12.51
CA SER A 129 0.63 9.30 13.54
C SER A 129 1.88 10.11 13.89
N ILE A 130 2.39 10.96 12.99
CA ILE A 130 3.67 11.64 13.17
C ILE A 130 3.72 12.63 14.33
N ASP A 131 2.59 13.18 14.75
CA ASP A 131 2.56 14.10 15.90
C ASP A 131 2.83 13.35 17.23
N ASN A 132 2.57 12.05 17.27
CA ASN A 132 2.66 11.22 18.47
C ASN A 132 4.05 10.58 18.68
N VAL A 133 4.97 10.68 17.72
CA VAL A 133 6.32 10.10 17.85
C VAL A 133 7.31 11.11 18.45
N GLU A 134 8.37 10.65 19.08
CA GLU A 134 9.47 11.54 19.51
C GLU A 134 10.30 12.02 18.31
N GLY A 135 10.68 13.30 18.29
CA GLY A 135 11.44 13.93 17.22
C GLY A 135 11.35 15.46 17.26
N SER A 136 12.25 16.14 16.54
CA SER A 136 12.21 17.61 16.44
C SER A 136 11.00 18.07 15.61
N ASP A 137 10.46 19.25 15.92
CA ASP A 137 9.34 19.82 15.16
C ASP A 137 9.72 20.03 13.68
N ASP A 138 10.97 20.41 13.40
CA ASP A 138 11.46 20.59 12.02
C ASP A 138 11.40 19.28 11.23
N GLU A 139 11.84 18.17 11.82
CA GLU A 139 11.83 16.85 11.17
C GLU A 139 10.40 16.34 10.97
N LYS A 140 9.54 16.48 11.97
CA LYS A 140 8.12 16.12 11.88
C LYS A 140 7.41 16.93 10.80
N ASN A 141 7.60 18.25 10.79
CA ASN A 141 6.98 19.14 9.82
C ASN A 141 7.45 18.87 8.40
N ASN A 142 8.73 18.53 8.21
CA ASN A 142 9.24 18.14 6.90
C ASN A 142 8.54 16.88 6.36
N ILE A 143 8.50 15.81 7.14
CA ILE A 143 7.86 14.54 6.74
C ILE A 143 6.36 14.75 6.51
N LYS A 144 5.68 15.44 7.44
CA LYS A 144 4.24 15.72 7.35
C LYS A 144 3.90 16.57 6.13
N GLY A 145 4.73 17.57 5.80
CA GLY A 145 4.57 18.41 4.61
C GLY A 145 4.64 17.60 3.32
N GLN A 146 5.61 16.69 3.20
CA GLN A 146 5.72 15.79 2.04
C GLN A 146 4.53 14.83 1.95
N ALA A 147 4.06 14.28 3.08
CA ALA A 147 2.86 13.44 3.11
C ALA A 147 1.60 14.22 2.65
N TYR A 148 1.43 15.48 3.09
CA TYR A 148 0.34 16.32 2.61
C TYR A 148 0.40 16.57 1.10
N PHE A 149 1.60 16.81 0.54
CA PHE A 149 1.78 16.92 -0.90
C PHE A 149 1.26 15.67 -1.61
N TYR A 150 1.68 14.47 -1.18
CA TYR A 150 1.25 13.22 -1.80
C TYR A 150 -0.26 12.99 -1.74
N ARG A 151 -0.87 13.30 -0.59
CA ARG A 151 -2.32 13.23 -0.46
C ARG A 151 -3.04 14.18 -1.41
N ALA A 152 -2.57 15.43 -1.50
CA ALA A 152 -3.14 16.44 -2.39
C ALA A 152 -2.96 16.04 -3.86
N PHE A 153 -1.78 15.54 -4.22
CA PHE A 153 -1.47 15.04 -5.55
C PHE A 153 -2.39 13.87 -5.94
N GLY A 154 -2.58 12.88 -5.08
CA GLY A 154 -3.49 11.75 -5.33
C GLY A 154 -4.92 12.22 -5.58
N HIS A 155 -5.45 13.11 -4.72
CA HIS A 155 -6.78 13.68 -4.92
C HIS A 155 -6.89 14.50 -6.20
N TYR A 156 -5.88 15.32 -6.51
CA TYR A 156 -5.83 16.11 -7.74
C TYR A 156 -5.95 15.21 -8.97
N MET A 157 -5.13 14.16 -9.06
CA MET A 157 -5.17 13.23 -10.20
C MET A 157 -6.50 12.50 -10.31
N LEU A 158 -7.06 12.02 -9.19
CA LEU A 158 -8.36 11.34 -9.18
C LEU A 158 -9.49 12.23 -9.72
N VAL A 159 -9.51 13.52 -9.35
CA VAL A 159 -10.51 14.47 -9.86
C VAL A 159 -10.35 14.68 -11.36
N GLN A 160 -9.12 14.80 -11.88
CA GLN A 160 -8.90 14.95 -13.32
C GLN A 160 -9.35 13.73 -14.14
N LEU A 161 -9.32 12.53 -13.54
CA LEU A 161 -9.59 11.28 -14.24
C LEU A 161 -11.06 10.84 -14.17
N TYR A 162 -11.77 11.19 -13.09
CA TYR A 162 -13.07 10.59 -12.77
C TYR A 162 -14.22 11.58 -12.52
N ALA A 163 -13.97 12.90 -12.56
CA ALA A 163 -14.98 13.93 -12.26
C ALA A 163 -15.38 14.76 -13.49
#